data_AF-A0A5F8HJV7-F1
#
_entry.id   AF-A0A5F8HJV7-F1
#
_cell.length_a   1.000
_cell.length_b   1.000
_cell.length_c   1.000
_cell.angle_alpha   90.00
_cell.angle_beta   90.00
_cell.angle_gamma   90.00
#
_symmetry.space_group_name_H-M   'P 1'
#
loop_
_entity.id
_entity.type
_entity.pdbx_description
1 polymer ?
#
loop_
_entity_poly.entity_id
_entity_poly.type
_entity_poly.pdbx_seq_one_letter_code
_entity_poly.pdbx_strand_id
1 'polypeptide(L)'
;MDVGTKEALMESALPPPVLEMSMGGSDIQQRLALNRHEGAISTFSIGSSGTVVYDYYRLLIAYKPALGATCYFTQMAPEDIPSLDVITRKFQNHLAKPSLPTANLDQEEDSHASSESQVDPAFLGTTMNVLCGEVPAYYI
;
A
#
# COMPACT_ATOMS: atom_id res chain seq x y z
N MET A 1 -45.47 75.36 -12.38
CA MET A 1 -44.15 74.77 -12.64
C MET A 1 -43.54 74.52 -11.29
N ASP A 2 -43.57 73.28 -10.81
CA ASP A 2 -42.44 72.68 -10.12
C ASP A 2 -42.65 71.16 -10.10
N VAL A 3 -41.53 70.46 -10.18
CA VAL A 3 -41.35 69.15 -10.78
C VAL A 3 -40.99 68.15 -9.69
N GLY A 4 -41.56 66.95 -9.78
CA GLY A 4 -40.77 65.74 -9.55
C GLY A 4 -40.75 65.19 -8.13
N THR A 5 -41.71 64.30 -7.85
CA THR A 5 -41.55 63.18 -6.92
C THR A 5 -40.28 62.38 -7.24
N LYS A 6 -39.39 62.21 -6.26
CA LYS A 6 -38.20 61.35 -6.33
C LYS A 6 -37.77 60.91 -4.93
N GLU A 7 -37.29 59.70 -4.62
CA GLU A 7 -37.32 58.35 -5.20
C GLU A 7 -37.37 57.40 -4.00
N ALA A 8 -38.08 56.29 -4.12
CA ALA A 8 -37.89 55.12 -3.27
C ALA A 8 -36.87 54.22 -3.97
N LEU A 9 -35.81 53.81 -3.28
CA LEU A 9 -35.22 52.48 -3.41
C LEU A 9 -34.12 52.29 -2.36
N MET A 10 -34.40 51.35 -1.45
CA MET A 10 -33.49 50.84 -0.44
C MET A 10 -32.67 49.74 -1.12
N GLU A 11 -31.48 50.07 -1.62
CA GLU A 11 -30.56 49.10 -2.23
C GLU A 11 -29.76 48.42 -1.11
N SER A 12 -30.09 47.16 -0.82
CA SER A 12 -29.40 46.31 0.15
C SER A 12 -27.98 46.00 -0.33
N ALA A 13 -26.99 46.66 0.25
CA ALA A 13 -25.58 46.33 0.03
C ALA A 13 -25.22 45.04 0.79
N LEU A 14 -25.31 43.89 0.12
CA LEU A 14 -24.62 42.67 0.54
C LEU A 14 -23.18 42.70 -0.03
N PRO A 15 -22.14 42.44 0.79
CA PRO A 15 -20.76 42.40 0.28
C PRO A 15 -20.58 41.24 -0.71
N PRO A 16 -19.67 41.38 -1.70
CA PRO A 16 -19.43 40.34 -2.69
C PRO A 16 -18.87 39.07 -2.04
N PRO A 17 -19.16 37.87 -2.60
CA PRO A 17 -18.62 36.63 -2.09
C PRO A 17 -17.10 36.62 -2.28
N VAL A 18 -16.35 36.59 -1.18
CA VAL A 18 -14.90 36.39 -1.20
C VAL A 18 -14.65 34.88 -1.30
N LEU A 19 -14.09 34.44 -2.42
CA LEU A 19 -13.61 33.07 -2.58
C LEU A 19 -12.29 32.92 -1.81
N GLU A 20 -12.37 32.42 -0.57
CA GLU A 20 -11.18 31.97 0.16
C GLU A 20 -10.61 30.72 -0.55
N MET A 21 -9.54 30.91 -1.30
CA MET A 21 -8.80 29.82 -1.93
C MET A 21 -7.91 29.14 -0.88
N SER A 22 -8.42 28.07 -0.27
CA SER A 22 -7.64 27.22 0.62
C SER A 22 -6.54 26.49 -0.17
N MET A 23 -5.28 26.75 0.18
CA MET A 23 -4.10 26.06 -0.37
C MET A 23 -3.92 24.63 0.19
N GLY A 24 -4.90 24.07 0.91
CA GLY A 24 -4.84 22.73 1.50
C GLY A 24 -5.14 21.57 0.53
N GLY A 25 -4.98 21.79 -0.78
CA GLY A 25 -5.35 20.80 -1.80
C GLY A 25 -4.50 19.53 -1.78
N SER A 26 -3.24 19.62 -1.35
CA SER A 26 -2.34 18.45 -1.26
C SER A 26 -2.76 17.52 -0.12
N ASP A 27 -2.98 18.06 1.08
CA ASP A 27 -3.29 17.25 2.26
C ASP A 27 -4.66 16.58 2.15
N ILE A 28 -5.65 17.29 1.58
CA ILE A 28 -6.98 16.73 1.34
C ILE A 28 -6.92 15.62 0.29
N GLN A 29 -6.18 15.80 -0.81
CA GLN A 29 -6.02 14.76 -1.84
C GLN A 29 -5.22 13.56 -1.35
N GLN A 30 -4.16 13.78 -0.57
CA GLN A 30 -3.38 12.72 0.06
C GLN A 30 -4.24 11.95 1.08
N ARG A 31 -5.02 12.64 1.91
CA ARG A 31 -5.96 12.01 2.85
C ARG A 31 -7.10 11.26 2.15
N LEU A 32 -7.58 11.74 1.00
CA LEU A 32 -8.57 11.03 0.18
C LEU A 32 -7.96 9.80 -0.52
N ALA A 33 -6.71 9.89 -0.97
CA ALA A 33 -5.98 8.75 -1.52
C ALA A 33 -5.70 7.69 -0.46
N LEU A 34 -5.34 8.09 0.76
CA LEU A 34 -5.15 7.21 1.92
C LEU A 34 -6.46 6.57 2.37
N ASN A 35 -7.58 7.32 2.42
CA ASN A 35 -8.91 6.75 2.69
C ASN A 35 -9.36 5.76 1.61
N ARG A 36 -8.89 5.90 0.37
CA ARG A 36 -9.17 4.94 -0.70
C ARG A 36 -8.52 3.57 -0.47
N HIS A 37 -7.53 3.51 0.44
CA HIS A 37 -6.78 2.30 0.76
C HIS A 37 -7.22 1.66 2.09
N GLU A 38 -8.04 2.31 2.91
CA GLU A 38 -8.61 1.68 4.11
C GLU A 38 -9.49 0.49 3.70
N GLY A 39 -9.04 -0.73 3.99
CA GLY A 39 -9.72 -1.97 3.61
C GLY A 39 -9.52 -2.40 2.14
N ALA A 40 -8.74 -1.67 1.35
CA ALA A 40 -8.48 -2.04 -0.03
C ALA A 40 -7.44 -3.15 -0.12
N ILE A 41 -7.59 -4.01 -1.13
CA ILE A 41 -6.59 -4.97 -1.56
C ILE A 41 -6.28 -4.68 -3.02
N SER A 42 -5.00 -4.52 -3.34
CA SER A 42 -4.54 -4.32 -4.72
C SER A 42 -3.73 -5.51 -5.19
N THR A 43 -4.02 -6.01 -6.39
CA THR A 43 -3.29 -7.14 -6.99
C THR A 43 -2.67 -6.71 -8.30
N PHE A 44 -1.39 -7.06 -8.50
CA PHE A 44 -0.62 -6.71 -9.68
C PHE A 44 0.07 -7.95 -10.25
N SER A 45 0.04 -8.09 -11.57
CA SER A 45 0.85 -9.09 -12.26
C SER A 45 2.27 -8.58 -12.48
N ILE A 46 3.27 -9.41 -12.20
CA ILE A 46 4.69 -9.13 -12.39
C ILE A 46 5.29 -10.12 -13.37
N GLY A 47 5.83 -9.62 -14.49
CA GLY A 47 6.35 -10.46 -15.55
C GLY A 47 5.26 -11.33 -16.17
N SER A 48 5.59 -12.57 -16.54
CA SER A 48 4.67 -13.48 -17.22
C SER A 48 3.78 -14.31 -16.28
N SER A 49 4.16 -14.46 -15.00
CA SER A 49 3.49 -15.39 -14.07
C SER A 49 3.50 -14.94 -12.60
N GLY A 50 4.22 -13.88 -12.27
CA GLY A 50 4.31 -13.38 -10.91
C GLY A 50 3.07 -12.60 -10.51
N THR A 51 2.70 -12.66 -9.24
CA THR A 51 1.59 -11.90 -8.65
C THR A 51 2.04 -11.24 -7.36
N VAL A 52 1.78 -9.94 -7.22
CA VAL A 52 1.96 -9.17 -5.98
C VAL A 52 0.60 -8.75 -5.45
N VAL A 53 0.36 -8.94 -4.15
CA VAL A 53 -0.85 -8.49 -3.45
C VAL A 53 -0.46 -7.54 -2.34
N TYR A 54 -1.05 -6.35 -2.33
CA TYR A 54 -1.00 -5.40 -1.23
C TYR A 54 -2.29 -5.52 -0.42
N ASP A 55 -2.17 -5.82 0.87
CA ASP A 55 -3.24 -5.72 1.86
C ASP A 55 -2.98 -4.50 2.73
N TYR A 56 -3.62 -3.37 2.39
CA TYR A 56 -3.43 -2.09 3.07
C TYR A 56 -4.04 -2.07 4.47
N TYR A 57 -4.99 -2.94 4.74
CA TYR A 57 -5.58 -3.08 6.07
C TYR A 57 -4.63 -3.79 7.03
N ARG A 58 -3.97 -4.86 6.56
CA ARG A 58 -3.01 -5.64 7.36
C ARG A 58 -1.58 -5.13 7.26
N LEU A 59 -1.35 -4.09 6.46
CA LEU A 59 -0.03 -3.54 6.19
C LEU A 59 0.98 -4.60 5.73
N LEU A 60 0.51 -5.47 4.83
CA LEU A 60 1.25 -6.64 4.36
C LEU A 60 1.29 -6.70 2.84
N ILE A 61 2.43 -7.12 2.29
CA ILE A 61 2.61 -7.35 0.85
C ILE A 61 3.04 -8.80 0.65
N ALA A 62 2.39 -9.50 -0.27
CA ALA A 62 2.72 -10.86 -0.67
C ALA A 62 3.18 -10.89 -2.13
N TYR A 63 4.16 -11.72 -2.44
CA TYR A 63 4.60 -12.01 -3.80
C TYR A 63 4.72 -13.51 -4.03
N LYS A 64 4.15 -13.95 -5.14
CA LYS A 64 4.28 -15.31 -5.65
C LYS A 64 4.86 -15.27 -7.06
N PRO A 65 6.07 -15.82 -7.31
CA PRO A 65 6.72 -15.72 -8.62
C PRO A 65 6.01 -16.48 -9.74
N ALA A 66 5.37 -17.61 -9.40
CA ALA A 66 4.65 -18.47 -10.33
C ALA A 66 3.67 -19.37 -9.56
N LEU A 67 2.75 -20.03 -10.26
CA LEU A 67 1.90 -21.07 -9.67
C LEU A 67 2.76 -22.17 -9.02
N GLY A 68 2.37 -22.61 -7.83
CA GLY A 68 3.11 -23.62 -7.05
C GLY A 68 4.45 -23.15 -6.45
N ALA A 69 4.96 -21.97 -6.78
CA ALA A 69 6.17 -21.44 -6.18
C ALA A 69 5.93 -20.91 -4.76
N THR A 70 6.99 -20.89 -3.96
CA THR A 70 7.06 -20.26 -2.64
C THR A 70 6.52 -18.83 -2.66
N CYS A 71 5.73 -18.47 -1.65
CA CYS A 71 5.29 -17.11 -1.40
C CYS A 71 6.25 -16.35 -0.48
N TYR A 72 6.40 -15.06 -0.74
CA TYR A 72 7.21 -14.15 0.06
C TYR A 72 6.36 -13.02 0.61
N PHE A 73 6.55 -12.68 1.88
CA PHE A 73 5.81 -11.65 2.58
C PHE A 73 6.74 -10.55 3.08
N THR A 74 6.26 -9.32 3.09
CA THR A 74 6.97 -8.18 3.70
C THR A 74 5.94 -7.22 4.28
N GLN A 75 6.24 -6.66 5.44
CA GLN A 75 5.42 -5.62 6.04
C GLN A 75 5.63 -4.28 5.32
N MET A 76 4.65 -3.39 5.42
CA MET A 76 4.74 -1.99 5.00
C MET A 76 4.34 -1.07 6.16
N ALA A 77 4.82 0.16 6.16
CA ALA A 77 4.38 1.17 7.11
C ALA A 77 3.25 2.00 6.47
N PRO A 78 2.25 2.46 7.24
CA PRO A 78 1.17 3.29 6.67
C PRO A 78 1.70 4.63 6.12
N GLU A 79 2.80 5.14 6.66
CA GLU A 79 3.52 6.33 6.18
C GLU A 79 4.48 6.07 5.01
N ASP A 80 4.86 4.81 4.78
CA ASP A 80 5.83 4.40 3.75
C ASP A 80 5.37 3.11 3.06
N ILE A 81 4.34 3.26 2.23
CA ILE A 81 3.82 2.17 1.39
C ILE A 81 4.71 2.08 0.15
N PRO A 82 5.49 0.99 -0.03
CA PRO A 82 6.43 0.90 -1.13
C PRO A 82 5.72 0.75 -2.47
N SER A 83 6.21 1.43 -3.49
CA SER A 83 5.71 1.28 -4.86
C SER A 83 5.96 -0.13 -5.41
N LEU A 84 5.24 -0.47 -6.48
CA LEU A 84 5.35 -1.78 -7.12
C LEU A 84 6.77 -2.06 -7.65
N ASP A 85 7.47 -1.05 -8.16
CA ASP A 85 8.84 -1.18 -8.64
C ASP A 85 9.85 -1.45 -7.51
N VAL A 86 9.68 -0.78 -6.36
CA VAL A 86 10.50 -1.02 -5.16
C VAL A 86 10.33 -2.46 -4.70
N ILE A 87 9.08 -2.92 -4.58
CA ILE A 87 8.83 -4.28 -4.08
C ILE A 87 9.26 -5.36 -5.07
N THR A 88 9.06 -5.13 -6.37
CA THR A 88 9.51 -6.05 -7.42
C THR A 88 11.02 -6.22 -7.37
N ARG A 89 11.78 -5.13 -7.21
CA ARG A 89 13.24 -5.20 -7.04
C ARG A 89 13.63 -5.92 -5.76
N LYS A 90 12.95 -5.66 -4.63
CA LYS A 90 13.19 -6.39 -3.37
C LYS A 90 13.07 -7.89 -3.63
N PHE A 91 11.93 -8.37 -4.12
CA PHE A 91 11.71 -9.79 -4.37
C PHE A 91 12.70 -10.40 -5.38
N GLN A 92 13.01 -9.70 -6.47
CA GLN A 92 14.00 -10.17 -7.44
C GLN A 92 15.39 -10.34 -6.82
N ASN A 93 15.81 -9.41 -5.96
CA ASN A 93 17.09 -9.50 -5.26
C ASN A 93 17.12 -10.69 -4.29
N HIS A 94 15.99 -11.02 -3.64
CA HIS A 94 15.89 -12.20 -2.80
C HIS A 94 15.96 -13.51 -3.60
N LEU A 95 15.31 -13.56 -4.77
CA LEU A 95 15.37 -14.72 -5.66
C LEU A 95 16.74 -14.91 -6.33
N ALA A 96 17.47 -13.83 -6.57
CA ALA A 96 18.80 -13.86 -7.18
C ALA A 96 19.91 -14.27 -6.19
N LYS A 97 19.64 -14.26 -4.88
CA LYS A 97 20.58 -14.78 -3.88
C LYS A 97 20.52 -16.31 -3.91
N PRO A 98 21.63 -17.02 -4.17
CA PRO A 98 21.64 -18.48 -4.09
C PRO A 98 21.34 -18.92 -2.66
N SER A 99 20.21 -19.59 -2.44
CA SER A 99 20.00 -20.38 -1.23
C SER A 99 20.80 -21.67 -1.38
N LEU A 100 21.92 -21.77 -0.65
CA LEU A 100 22.59 -23.06 -0.45
C LEU A 100 21.66 -23.97 0.36
N PRO A 101 21.36 -25.21 -0.11
CA PRO A 101 20.62 -26.16 0.70
C PRO A 101 21.60 -26.81 1.70
N THR A 102 21.71 -26.25 2.90
CA THR A 102 22.47 -26.93 3.97
C THR A 102 21.56 -27.95 4.65
N ALA A 103 21.53 -29.16 4.08
CA ALA A 103 21.18 -30.35 4.81
C ALA A 103 22.40 -30.78 5.67
N ASN A 104 22.21 -30.65 7.00
CA ASN A 104 22.88 -31.35 8.10
C ASN A 104 24.24 -30.84 8.67
N LEU A 105 24.17 -30.65 9.99
CA LEU A 105 25.15 -30.94 11.06
C LEU A 105 26.30 -29.95 11.35
N ASP A 106 26.27 -29.52 12.62
CA ASP A 106 27.36 -29.03 13.49
C ASP A 106 27.84 -27.57 13.41
N GLN A 107 27.45 -26.83 14.46
CA GLN A 107 28.26 -25.94 15.31
C GLN A 107 28.59 -24.48 14.89
N GLU A 108 27.93 -23.57 15.63
CA GLU A 108 28.35 -22.28 16.25
C GLU A 108 28.83 -21.04 15.44
N GLU A 109 28.14 -19.93 15.75
CA GLU A 109 28.56 -18.51 15.82
C GLU A 109 28.98 -17.75 14.54
N ASP A 110 28.01 -17.07 13.92
CA ASP A 110 27.97 -15.59 13.90
C ASP A 110 26.55 -15.12 13.46
N SER A 111 25.71 -14.79 14.44
CA SER A 111 24.26 -14.67 14.28
C SER A 111 23.80 -13.33 13.71
N HIS A 112 23.83 -13.22 12.39
CA HIS A 112 22.85 -12.45 11.62
C HIS A 112 22.04 -13.38 10.70
N ALA A 113 21.55 -14.48 11.28
CA ALA A 113 20.55 -15.32 10.65
C ALA A 113 19.25 -14.50 10.60
N SER A 114 18.91 -14.03 9.38
CA SER A 114 17.58 -13.52 9.06
C SER A 114 16.60 -14.59 9.55
N SER A 115 15.95 -14.32 10.67
CA SER A 115 14.98 -15.24 11.26
C SER A 115 13.83 -15.35 10.28
N GLU A 116 13.85 -16.42 9.48
CA GLU A 116 12.75 -16.81 8.61
C GLU A 116 11.60 -17.23 9.53
N SER A 117 10.87 -16.25 10.07
CA SER A 117 9.69 -16.54 10.87
C SER A 117 8.62 -17.09 9.94
N GLN A 118 8.20 -18.32 10.17
CA GLN A 118 7.06 -18.91 9.47
C GLN A 118 5.84 -18.01 9.67
N VAL A 119 5.15 -17.68 8.58
CA VAL A 119 3.95 -16.84 8.61
C VAL A 119 2.84 -17.58 9.33
N ASP A 120 2.22 -16.96 10.33
CA ASP A 120 1.00 -17.49 10.96
C ASP A 120 -0.19 -17.33 9.98
N PRO A 121 -0.77 -18.43 9.46
CA PRO A 121 -1.87 -18.37 8.50
C PRO A 121 -3.13 -17.69 9.05
N ALA A 122 -3.31 -17.65 10.38
CA ALA A 122 -4.45 -16.98 11.00
C ALA A 122 -4.41 -15.45 10.81
N PHE A 123 -3.24 -14.89 10.56
CA PHE A 123 -3.04 -13.45 10.34
C PHE A 123 -3.08 -13.06 8.86
N LEU A 124 -3.20 -14.02 7.94
CA LEU A 124 -3.34 -13.76 6.52
C LEU A 124 -4.80 -13.48 6.14
N GLY A 125 -5.03 -12.41 5.38
CA GLY A 125 -6.33 -12.13 4.79
C GLY A 125 -6.72 -13.17 3.74
N THR A 126 -8.01 -13.25 3.41
CA THR A 126 -8.55 -14.23 2.43
C THR A 126 -7.78 -14.22 1.11
N THR A 127 -7.48 -13.04 0.56
CA THR A 127 -6.74 -12.93 -0.70
C THR A 127 -5.33 -13.50 -0.61
N MET A 128 -4.64 -13.29 0.52
CA MET A 128 -3.30 -13.84 0.73
C MET A 128 -3.34 -15.36 0.93
N ASN A 129 -4.37 -15.89 1.59
CA ASN A 129 -4.61 -17.33 1.68
C ASN A 129 -4.91 -17.96 0.31
N VAL A 130 -5.68 -17.29 -0.56
CA VAL A 130 -5.91 -17.75 -1.94
C VAL A 130 -4.60 -17.75 -2.73
N LEU A 131 -3.74 -16.74 -2.54
CA LEU A 131 -2.46 -16.66 -3.24
C LEU A 131 -1.47 -17.74 -2.76
N CYS A 132 -1.37 -17.95 -1.45
CA CYS A 132 -0.23 -18.61 -0.82
C CYS A 132 -0.57 -19.87 0.01
N GLY A 133 -1.84 -20.22 0.21
CA GLY A 133 -2.26 -21.24 1.18
C GLY A 133 -1.79 -22.67 0.89
N GLU A 134 -1.38 -22.97 -0.35
CA GLU A 134 -0.93 -24.31 -0.78
C GLU A 134 0.59 -24.40 -0.96
N VAL A 135 1.35 -23.36 -0.63
CA VAL A 135 2.79 -23.28 -0.87
C VAL A 135 3.55 -22.82 0.39
N PRO A 136 4.85 -23.11 0.51
CA PRO A 136 5.68 -22.53 1.56
C PRO A 136 5.65 -21.00 1.53
N ALA A 137 5.75 -20.38 2.70
CA ALA A 137 5.62 -18.94 2.89
C ALA A 137 6.74 -18.41 3.81
N TYR A 138 7.45 -17.37 3.38
CA TYR A 138 8.56 -16.77 4.15
C TYR A 138 8.44 -15.25 4.21
N TYR A 139 8.85 -14.65 5.33
CA TYR A 139 9.05 -13.21 5.42
C TYR A 139 10.43 -12.80 4.91
N ILE A 140 10.52 -11.63 4.29
CA ILE A 140 11.75 -11.03 3.77
C ILE A 140 11.86 -9.54 4.08
#